data_AF-A0A2M8L6C0-F1
#
_entry.id   AF-A0A2M8L6C0-F1
#
_cell.length_a   1.000
_cell.length_b   1.000
_cell.length_c   1.000
_cell.angle_alpha   90.00
_cell.angle_beta   90.00
_cell.angle_gamma   90.00
#
_symmetry.space_group_name_H-M   'P 1'
#
loop_
_entity.id
_entity.type
_entity.pdbx_description
1 polymer ?
#
loop_
_entity_poly.entity_id
_entity_poly.type
_entity_poly.pdbx_seq_one_letter_code
_entity_poly.pdbx_strand_id
1 'polypeptide(L)' 'MSNIEAAQKINNDKIDILVDLKGHTRDSRFEIAALKPAPIQVSWLGFPGSTGASFIDYIITD' A
#
# COMPACT_ATOMS: atom_id res chain seq x y z
N MET A 1 -10.76 -13.23 -1.67
CA MET A 1 -9.54 -12.91 -2.44
C MET A 1 -8.36 -12.90 -1.49
N SER A 2 -7.36 -13.73 -1.73
CA SER A 2 -6.10 -13.74 -0.98
C SER A 2 -5.31 -12.44 -1.22
N ASN A 3 -4.25 -12.19 -0.44
CA ASN A 3 -3.38 -11.03 -0.65
C ASN A 3 -2.63 -11.11 -1.99
N ILE A 4 -2.25 -12.32 -2.42
CA ILE A 4 -1.59 -12.56 -3.72
C ILE A 4 -2.56 -12.24 -4.87
N GLU A 5 -3.79 -12.75 -4.82
CA GLU A 5 -4.80 -12.47 -5.85
C GLU A 5 -5.12 -10.96 -5.95
N ALA A 6 -5.14 -10.26 -4.80
CA ALA A 6 -5.36 -8.82 -4.77
C ALA A 6 -4.18 -8.04 -5.38
N ALA A 7 -2.95 -8.39 -5.04
CA ALA A 7 -1.75 -7.77 -5.62
C ALA A 7 -1.67 -8.01 -7.14
N GLN A 8 -1.96 -9.24 -7.60
CA GLN A 8 -2.03 -9.56 -9.02
C GLN A 8 -3.10 -8.73 -9.73
N LYS A 9 -4.28 -8.57 -9.12
CA LYS A 9 -5.33 -7.72 -9.69
C LYS A 9 -4.87 -6.27 -9.82
N ILE A 10 -4.27 -5.69 -8.78
CA ILE A 10 -3.74 -4.31 -8.80
C ILE A 10 -2.70 -4.15 -9.93
N ASN A 11 -1.80 -5.13 -10.08
CA ASN A 11 -0.78 -5.10 -11.13
C ASN A 11 -1.38 -5.25 -12.54
N ASN A 12 -2.34 -6.16 -12.71
CA ASN A 12 -3.06 -6.37 -13.98
C ASN A 12 -3.87 -5.15 -14.41
N ASP A 13 -4.44 -4.43 -13.43
CA ASP A 13 -5.15 -3.17 -13.64
C ASP A 13 -4.19 -2.00 -13.97
N LYS A 14 -2.86 -2.25 -13.95
CA LYS A 14 -1.79 -1.28 -14.26
C LYS A 14 -1.85 -0.01 -13.42
N ILE A 15 -2.05 -0.16 -12.12
CA ILE A 15 -2.02 0.97 -11.18
C ILE A 15 -0.61 1.54 -11.11
N ASP A 16 -0.46 2.81 -11.47
CA ASP A 16 0.83 3.54 -11.38
C ASP A 16 1.18 3.94 -9.95
N ILE A 17 0.18 4.37 -9.17
CA ILE A 17 0.35 4.84 -7.78
C ILE A 17 -0.66 4.12 -6.88
N LEU A 18 -0.17 3.29 -5.96
CA LEU A 18 -0.97 2.65 -4.93
C LEU A 18 -0.99 3.51 -3.65
N VAL A 19 -2.18 3.94 -3.23
CA VAL A 19 -2.35 4.72 -1.99
C VAL A 19 -2.83 3.79 -0.87
N ASP A 20 -1.98 3.59 0.14
CA ASP A 20 -2.34 2.88 1.37
C ASP A 20 -3.03 3.83 2.36
N LEU A 21 -4.24 3.44 2.77
CA LEU A 21 -5.08 4.18 3.73
C LEU A 21 -5.18 3.47 5.09
N LYS A 22 -4.37 2.43 5.34
CA LYS A 22 -4.53 1.59 6.53
C LYS A 22 -3.30 1.57 7.42
N GLY A 23 -2.08 1.53 6.87
CA GLY A 23 -0.84 1.39 7.64
C GLY A 23 -0.97 0.33 8.75
N HIS A 24 -0.52 0.68 9.96
CA HIS A 24 -0.60 -0.18 11.15
C HIS A 24 -1.93 -0.03 11.92
N THR A 25 -3.06 -0.07 11.22
CA THR A 25 -4.40 -0.09 11.83
C THR A 25 -5.06 -1.47 11.77
N ARG A 26 -6.16 -1.66 12.52
CA ARG A 26 -6.91 -2.92 12.55
C ARG A 26 -7.39 -3.32 11.15
N ASP A 27 -7.32 -4.62 10.83
CA ASP A 27 -7.75 -5.20 9.54
C ASP A 27 -7.01 -4.60 8.33
N SER A 28 -5.80 -4.08 8.54
CA SER A 28 -4.90 -3.72 7.46
C SER A 28 -4.54 -4.96 6.63
N ARG A 29 -4.39 -4.76 5.32
CA ARG A 29 -3.89 -5.78 4.37
C ARG A 29 -2.54 -5.32 3.83
N PHE A 30 -1.69 -4.82 4.72
CA PHE A 30 -0.44 -4.13 4.38
C PHE A 30 0.53 -5.03 3.59
N GLU A 31 0.39 -6.35 3.72
CA GLU A 31 1.14 -7.34 2.96
C GLU A 31 0.85 -7.27 1.45
N ILE A 32 -0.28 -6.70 1.02
CA ILE A 32 -0.52 -6.42 -0.41
C ILE A 32 0.48 -5.39 -0.92
N ALA A 33 0.71 -4.30 -0.17
CA ALA A 33 1.71 -3.31 -0.51
C ALA A 33 3.13 -3.90 -0.43
N ALA A 34 3.39 -4.83 0.49
CA ALA A 34 4.68 -5.53 0.56
C ALA A 34 5.01 -6.35 -0.71
N LEU A 35 3.99 -6.78 -1.47
CA LEU A 35 4.18 -7.46 -2.76
C LEU A 35 4.52 -6.51 -3.92
N LYS A 36 4.56 -5.20 -3.68
CA LYS A 36 4.87 -4.15 -4.66
C LYS A 36 4.09 -4.25 -6.00
N PRO A 37 2.74 -4.34 -5.98
CA PRO A 37 1.96 -4.47 -7.21
C PRO A 37 1.93 -3.20 -8.09
N ALA A 38 2.29 -2.03 -7.54
CA ALA A 38 2.42 -0.77 -8.26
C ALA A 38 3.87 -0.24 -8.16
N PRO A 39 4.36 0.52 -9.17
CA PRO A 39 5.73 1.04 -9.16
C PRO A 39 5.96 2.12 -8.10
N ILE A 40 4.92 2.88 -7.72
CA ILE A 40 4.95 3.85 -6.63
C ILE A 40 3.87 3.49 -5.61
N GLN A 41 4.24 3.47 -4.32
CA GLN A 41 3.33 3.21 -3.22
C GLN A 41 3.45 4.27 -2.14
N VAL A 42 2.33 4.84 -1.72
CA VAL A 42 2.31 5.98 -0.79
C VAL A 42 1.37 5.72 0.38
N SER A 43 1.78 6.10 1.59
CA SER A 43 0.87 6.10 2.74
C SER A 43 0.15 7.45 2.85
N TRP A 44 -1.15 7.43 3.15
CA TRP A 44 -1.91 8.67 3.36
C TRP A 44 -3.06 8.50 4.36
N LEU A 45 -3.22 9.52 5.22
CA LEU A 45 -4.38 9.78 6.10
C LEU A 45 -4.68 8.75 7.19
N GLY A 46 -4.88 7.47 6.85
CA GLY A 46 -5.47 6.50 7.77
C GLY A 46 -4.56 5.98 8.89
N PHE A 47 -3.24 6.11 8.72
CA PHE A 47 -2.27 5.85 9.78
C PHE A 47 -1.44 7.13 10.04
N PRO A 48 -1.59 7.77 11.21
CA PRO A 48 -0.97 9.07 11.49
C PRO A 48 0.50 8.91 11.93
N GLY A 49 1.36 8.43 11.03
CA GLY A 49 2.79 8.25 11.28
C GLY A 49 3.51 7.55 10.13
N SER A 50 4.84 7.44 10.26
CA SER A 50 5.65 6.66 9.32
C SER A 50 5.32 5.18 9.43
N THR A 51 5.15 4.51 8.29
CA THR A 51 4.92 3.05 8.26
C THR A 51 6.17 2.26 8.63
N GLY A 52 7.37 2.85 8.53
CA GLY A 52 8.66 2.17 8.71
C GLY A 52 8.96 1.08 7.66
N ALA A 53 8.12 0.95 6.63
CA ALA A 53 8.20 -0.11 5.63
C ALA A 53 9.11 0.30 4.46
N SER A 54 10.02 -0.57 4.05
CA SER A 54 10.89 -0.37 2.88
C SER A 54 10.16 -0.40 1.54
N PHE A 55 8.88 -0.77 1.53
CA PHE A 55 8.04 -0.87 0.35
C PHE A 55 7.05 0.30 0.21
N ILE A 56 7.05 1.27 1.12
CA ILE A 56 6.32 2.53 0.96
C ILE A 56 7.32 3.62 0.57
N ASP A 57 7.11 4.23 -0.58
CA ASP A 57 8.05 5.19 -1.18
C ASP A 57 7.86 6.60 -0.62
N TYR A 58 6.61 7.00 -0.34
CA TYR A 58 6.28 8.35 0.14
C TYR A 58 5.17 8.35 1.20
N ILE A 59 5.10 9.46 1.95
CA ILE A 59 3.96 9.84 2.78
C ILE A 59 3.38 11.15 2.24
N ILE A 60 2.07 11.21 2.07
CA ILE A 60 1.36 12.46 1.74
C ILE A 60 1.00 13.17 3.05
N THR A 61 1.52 14.38 3.23
CA THR A 61 1.36 15.23 4.43
C THR A 61 1.32 16.72 4.02
N ASP A 62 0.98 17.61 4.96
CA ASP A 62 1.16 19.08 4.86
C ASP A 62 2.55 19.56 5.33
#